data_AF-A0A3S0A0L1-F1
#
_entry.id   AF-A0A3S0A0L1-F1
#
_cell.length_a   1.000
_cell.length_b   1.000
_cell.length_c   1.000
_cell.angle_alpha   90.00
_cell.angle_beta   90.00
_cell.angle_gamma   90.00
#
_symmetry.space_group_name_H-M   'P 1'
#
loop_
_entity.id
_entity.type
_entity.pdbx_description
1 polymer ?
#
loop_
_entity_poly.entity_id
_entity_poly.type
_entity_poly.pdbx_seq_one_letter_code
_entity_poly.pdbx_strand_id
1 'polypeptide(L)'
;MLPHCLAGAHSMSVHAIHAAILPSRHPALLGLIALIDATPGEGRAAVLGRWLESRIGERRPLGWQLERAATAAMSLLDAADTPIDELARRHRVSRRQLERDFRRCLGVAPRTYARLVRFQRAACAIADGMPLAQVAAEHGFADQAHMTRVFGETAGVTPRHLRDGGGAAAALRSVFAHRMAMPPALRLAA
;
A
#
# COMPACT_ATOMS: atom_id res chain seq x y z
N MET A 1 1.97 -23.47 10.14
CA MET A 1 3.43 -23.24 10.03
C MET A 1 3.63 -22.05 9.11
N LEU A 2 3.99 -20.89 9.65
CA LEU A 2 4.23 -19.67 8.85
C LEU A 2 5.65 -19.75 8.24
N PRO A 3 5.84 -19.43 6.94
CA PRO A 3 7.15 -19.42 6.30
C PRO A 3 8.10 -18.38 6.92
N HIS A 4 9.39 -18.71 6.94
CA HIS A 4 10.46 -18.02 7.68
C HIS A 4 10.62 -16.53 7.29
N CYS A 5 10.20 -16.14 6.08
CA CYS A 5 10.17 -14.73 5.64
C CYS A 5 9.17 -13.84 6.40
N LEU A 6 8.12 -14.40 7.02
CA LEU A 6 7.08 -13.60 7.69
C LEU A 6 7.41 -13.29 9.17
N ALA A 7 8.21 -14.12 9.84
CA ALA A 7 8.42 -14.05 11.29
C ALA A 7 9.09 -12.74 11.78
N GLY A 8 9.93 -12.11 10.94
CA GLY A 8 10.49 -10.77 11.20
C GLY A 8 9.86 -9.66 10.33
N ALA A 9 9.10 -10.00 9.28
CA ALA A 9 8.62 -9.05 8.29
C ALA A 9 7.23 -8.47 8.58
N HIS A 10 6.43 -9.04 9.49
CA HIS A 10 5.12 -8.46 9.82
C HIS A 10 5.21 -7.00 10.31
N SER A 11 6.25 -6.65 11.08
CA SER A 11 6.46 -5.26 11.51
C SER A 11 7.04 -4.36 10.42
N MET A 12 7.98 -4.84 9.60
CA MET A 12 8.63 -4.04 8.55
C MET A 12 7.82 -3.91 7.25
N SER A 13 7.11 -4.95 6.83
CA SER A 13 6.31 -4.95 5.60
C SER A 13 4.99 -4.19 5.75
N VAL A 14 4.35 -4.27 6.92
CA VAL A 14 3.17 -3.45 7.23
C VAL A 14 3.57 -1.97 7.33
N HIS A 15 4.74 -1.66 7.93
CA HIS A 15 5.30 -0.30 7.90
C HIS A 15 5.63 0.18 6.49
N ALA A 16 6.21 -0.67 5.64
CA ALA A 16 6.53 -0.32 4.26
C ALA A 16 5.27 -0.06 3.42
N ILE A 17 4.23 -0.87 3.60
CA ILE A 17 2.92 -0.68 2.97
C ILE A 17 2.26 0.60 3.51
N HIS A 18 2.21 0.81 4.83
CA HIS A 18 1.65 2.04 5.42
C HIS A 18 2.42 3.30 4.99
N ALA A 19 3.75 3.29 5.01
CA ALA A 19 4.59 4.42 4.60
C ALA A 19 4.49 4.72 3.09
N ALA A 20 4.32 3.70 2.25
CA ALA A 20 4.15 3.87 0.80
C ALA A 20 2.71 4.26 0.40
N ILE A 21 1.73 3.96 1.25
CA ILE A 21 0.31 4.22 1.01
C ILE A 21 -0.14 5.56 1.62
N LEU A 22 0.53 6.05 2.66
CA LEU A 22 0.25 7.37 3.20
C LEU A 22 0.49 8.43 2.11
N PRO A 23 -0.49 9.29 1.81
CA PRO A 23 -0.37 10.29 0.75
C PRO A 23 0.57 11.42 1.22
N SER A 24 1.88 11.19 1.14
CA SER A 24 2.91 12.19 1.36
C SER A 24 3.10 13.06 0.11
N ARG A 25 1.98 13.56 -0.46
CA ARG A 25 1.95 14.70 -1.38
C ARG A 25 0.73 15.56 -1.08
N HIS A 26 0.61 15.96 0.18
CA HIS A 26 -0.30 17.03 0.57
C HIS A 26 0.17 18.32 -0.15
N PRO A 27 -0.71 19.10 -0.81
CA PRO A 27 -0.32 20.33 -1.51
C PRO A 27 0.44 21.34 -0.63
N ALA A 28 0.26 21.26 0.69
CA ALA A 28 1.06 22.00 1.67
C ALA A 28 2.57 21.67 1.66
N LEU A 29 2.97 20.46 1.25
CA LEU A 29 4.37 20.04 1.17
C LEU A 29 5.08 20.69 -0.02
N LEU A 30 4.37 20.97 -1.11
CA LEU A 30 4.94 21.69 -2.27
C LEU A 30 5.25 23.15 -1.91
N GLY A 31 4.34 23.80 -1.18
CA GLY A 31 4.58 25.14 -0.63
C GLY A 31 5.71 25.15 0.41
N LEU A 32 5.88 24.07 1.18
CA LEU A 32 6.98 23.93 2.15
C LEU A 32 8.35 23.84 1.47
N ILE A 33 8.48 23.07 0.39
CA ILE A 33 9.76 22.93 -0.33
C ILE A 33 10.22 24.29 -0.85
N ALA A 34 9.33 25.02 -1.54
CA ALA A 34 9.63 26.37 -2.02
C ALA A 34 9.97 27.35 -0.87
N LEU A 35 9.29 27.23 0.28
CA LEU A 35 9.54 28.06 1.45
C LEU A 35 10.88 27.72 2.12
N ILE A 36 11.25 26.45 2.24
CA ILE A 36 12.55 26.00 2.76
C ILE A 36 13.68 26.47 1.84
N ASP A 37 13.51 26.34 0.52
CA ASP A 37 14.50 26.73 -0.47
C ASP A 37 14.74 28.25 -0.48
N ALA A 38 13.69 29.04 -0.26
CA ALA A 38 13.76 30.49 -0.12
C ALA A 38 14.32 30.96 1.25
N THR A 39 14.53 30.05 2.22
CA THR A 39 15.02 30.39 3.55
C THR A 39 16.54 30.13 3.65
N PRO A 40 17.35 31.10 4.14
CA PRO A 40 18.77 30.88 4.45
C PRO A 40 18.96 29.72 5.43
N GLY A 41 20.10 29.02 5.33
CA GLY A 41 20.35 27.74 6.01
C GLY A 41 20.02 27.70 7.50
N GLU A 42 20.36 28.77 8.23
CA GLU A 42 20.12 28.89 9.68
C GLU A 42 18.61 28.99 10.04
N GLY A 43 17.76 29.45 9.12
CA GLY A 43 16.32 29.63 9.34
C GLY A 43 15.44 28.45 8.93
N ARG A 44 15.99 27.48 8.18
CA ARG A 44 15.22 26.37 7.60
C ARG A 44 14.58 25.47 8.65
N ALA A 45 15.31 25.16 9.73
CA ALA A 45 14.81 24.35 10.83
C ALA A 45 13.62 25.01 11.53
N ALA A 46 13.66 26.33 11.70
CA ALA A 46 12.59 27.10 12.33
C ALA A 46 11.35 27.22 11.44
N VAL A 47 11.54 27.36 10.13
CA VAL A 47 10.45 27.33 9.13
C VAL A 47 9.77 25.96 9.08
N LEU A 48 10.56 24.89 9.07
CA LEU A 48 10.04 23.52 9.14
C LEU A 48 9.27 23.28 10.44
N GLY A 49 9.82 23.69 11.59
CA GLY A 49 9.18 23.56 12.90
C GLY A 49 7.81 24.23 12.95
N ARG A 50 7.73 25.52 12.60
CA ARG A 50 6.46 26.26 12.59
C ARG A 50 5.44 25.67 11.62
N TRP A 51 5.89 25.19 10.46
CA TRP A 51 5.01 24.54 9.49
C TRP A 51 4.49 23.19 10.01
N LEU A 52 5.33 22.40 10.69
CA LEU A 52 4.90 21.16 11.31
C LEU A 52 3.87 21.44 12.42
N GLU A 53 4.15 22.41 13.29
CA GLU A 53 3.26 22.83 14.37
C GLU A 53 1.89 23.30 13.85
N SER A 54 1.87 24.12 12.78
CA SER A 54 0.62 24.59 12.17
C SER A 54 -0.20 23.45 11.56
N ARG A 55 0.43 22.33 11.18
CA ARG A 55 -0.24 21.17 10.58
C ARG A 55 -0.59 20.07 11.58
N ILE A 56 0.11 19.98 12.70
CA ILE A 56 -0.20 19.03 13.77
C ILE A 56 -1.60 19.31 14.34
N GLY A 57 -2.02 20.59 14.41
CA GLY A 57 -3.36 21.00 14.85
C GLY A 57 -4.49 20.92 13.79
N GLU A 58 -4.17 21.03 12.50
CA GLU A 58 -5.17 21.03 11.40
C GLU A 58 -5.65 19.64 10.98
N ARG A 59 -5.20 18.56 11.64
CA ARG A 59 -5.69 17.22 11.35
C ARG A 59 -7.20 17.15 11.57
N ARG A 60 -7.97 17.17 10.47
CA ARG A 60 -9.34 16.64 10.47
C ARG A 60 -9.29 15.30 11.20
N PRO A 61 -10.10 15.05 12.24
CA PRO A 61 -10.04 13.80 12.97
C PRO A 61 -10.36 12.69 11.97
N LEU A 62 -9.32 11.97 11.57
CA LEU A 62 -9.44 10.69 10.89
C LEU A 62 -9.90 9.61 11.88
N GLY A 63 -10.13 9.97 13.16
CA GLY A 63 -10.34 9.10 14.31
C GLY A 63 -10.95 7.74 13.97
N TRP A 64 -12.25 7.71 13.67
CA TRP A 64 -12.95 6.45 13.41
C TRP A 64 -12.81 5.93 11.97
N GLN A 65 -12.55 6.78 10.97
CA GLN A 65 -12.39 6.32 9.59
C GLN A 65 -11.04 5.62 9.38
N LEU A 66 -9.97 6.17 9.95
CA LEU A 66 -8.64 5.57 9.93
C LEU A 66 -8.62 4.32 10.79
N GLU A 67 -9.23 4.33 11.97
CA GLU A 67 -9.37 3.12 12.78
C GLU A 67 -10.11 2.02 12.00
N ARG A 68 -11.26 2.32 11.39
CA ARG A 68 -11.99 1.34 10.57
C ARG A 68 -11.17 0.85 9.38
N ALA A 69 -10.52 1.76 8.64
CA ALA A 69 -9.70 1.39 7.49
C ALA A 69 -8.48 0.54 7.91
N ALA A 70 -7.83 0.88 9.02
CA ALA A 70 -6.69 0.15 9.56
C ALA A 70 -7.10 -1.25 10.04
N THR A 71 -8.18 -1.39 10.82
CA THR A 71 -8.64 -2.69 11.31
C THR A 71 -9.13 -3.59 10.17
N ALA A 72 -9.81 -3.02 9.18
CA ALA A 72 -10.17 -3.75 7.98
C ALA A 72 -8.94 -4.15 7.14
N ALA A 73 -7.92 -3.29 7.06
CA ALA A 73 -6.66 -3.62 6.40
C ALA A 73 -5.90 -4.73 7.14
N MET A 74 -5.91 -4.74 8.48
CA MET A 74 -5.37 -5.84 9.30
C MET A 74 -6.12 -7.15 9.02
N SER A 75 -7.45 -7.12 8.93
CA SER A 75 -8.22 -8.31 8.54
C SER A 75 -7.85 -8.84 7.14
N LEU A 76 -7.55 -7.94 6.19
CA LEU A 76 -7.07 -8.32 4.86
C LEU A 76 -5.62 -8.80 4.87
N LEU A 77 -4.80 -8.34 5.82
CA LEU A 77 -3.45 -8.86 6.03
C LEU A 77 -3.46 -10.29 6.52
N ASP A 78 -4.51 -10.74 7.22
CA ASP A 78 -4.69 -12.12 7.63
C ASP A 78 -5.33 -12.96 6.52
N ALA A 79 -6.43 -12.46 5.95
CA ALA A 79 -7.25 -13.16 4.97
C ALA A 79 -7.59 -12.27 3.76
N ALA A 80 -6.65 -12.18 2.80
CA ALA A 80 -6.78 -11.35 1.60
C ALA A 80 -7.93 -11.79 0.66
N ASP A 81 -8.41 -13.02 0.78
CA ASP A 81 -9.53 -13.54 -0.03
C ASP A 81 -10.90 -13.20 0.54
N THR A 82 -10.96 -12.51 1.69
CA THR A 82 -12.22 -12.08 2.31
C THR A 82 -13.03 -11.20 1.32
N PRO A 83 -14.29 -11.57 1.01
CA PRO A 83 -15.14 -10.73 0.17
C PRO A 83 -15.32 -9.34 0.77
N ILE A 84 -15.22 -8.28 -0.05
CA ILE A 84 -15.29 -6.90 0.46
C ILE A 84 -16.64 -6.58 1.11
N ASP A 85 -17.72 -7.20 0.64
CA ASP A 85 -19.05 -7.06 1.25
C ASP A 85 -19.12 -7.71 2.64
N GLU A 86 -18.41 -8.83 2.86
CA GLU A 86 -18.27 -9.45 4.17
C GLU A 86 -17.42 -8.60 5.11
N LEU A 87 -16.30 -8.07 4.61
CA LEU A 87 -15.46 -7.14 5.36
C LEU A 87 -16.27 -5.90 5.80
N ALA A 88 -17.07 -5.33 4.91
CA ALA A 88 -17.93 -4.18 5.22
C ALA A 88 -18.98 -4.51 6.30
N ARG A 89 -19.62 -5.68 6.22
CA ARG A 89 -20.56 -6.16 7.24
C ARG A 89 -19.93 -6.28 8.63
N ARG A 90 -18.72 -6.86 8.73
CA ARG A 90 -17.99 -6.98 10.01
C ARG A 90 -17.73 -5.63 10.67
N HIS A 91 -17.49 -4.59 9.87
CA HIS A 91 -17.31 -3.22 10.34
C HIS A 91 -18.60 -2.40 10.41
N ARG A 92 -19.77 -3.03 10.25
CA ARG A 92 -21.11 -2.42 10.33
C ARG A 92 -21.27 -1.20 9.42
N VAL A 93 -20.72 -1.29 8.20
CA VAL A 93 -20.85 -0.24 7.18
C VAL A 93 -21.23 -0.79 5.83
N SER A 94 -21.71 0.08 4.95
CA SER A 94 -21.86 -0.28 3.54
C SER A 94 -20.50 -0.45 2.87
N ARG A 95 -20.44 -1.27 1.82
CA ARG A 95 -19.25 -1.40 0.98
C ARG A 95 -18.75 -0.06 0.45
N ARG A 96 -19.66 0.82 0.02
CA ARG A 96 -19.33 2.17 -0.47
C ARG A 96 -18.65 3.01 0.62
N GLN A 97 -19.10 2.90 1.87
CA GLN A 97 -18.46 3.60 2.99
C GLN A 97 -17.06 3.05 3.24
N LEU A 98 -16.90 1.73 3.29
CA LEU A 98 -15.61 1.10 3.49
C LEU A 98 -14.61 1.49 2.39
N GLU A 99 -15.04 1.46 1.13
CA GLU A 99 -14.24 1.93 -0.01
C GLU A 99 -13.83 3.39 0.12
N ARG A 100 -14.72 4.25 0.62
CA ARG A 100 -14.44 5.67 0.87
C ARG A 100 -13.39 5.84 1.96
N ASP A 101 -13.48 5.11 3.06
CA ASP A 101 -12.50 5.21 4.15
C ASP A 101 -11.13 4.72 3.71
N PHE A 102 -11.08 3.61 2.98
CA PHE A 102 -9.85 3.07 2.40
C PHE A 102 -9.21 4.06 1.43
N ARG A 103 -9.96 4.64 0.49
CA ARG A 103 -9.40 5.65 -0.42
C ARG A 103 -8.91 6.90 0.32
N ARG A 104 -9.63 7.31 1.35
CA ARG A 104 -9.30 8.53 2.13
C ARG A 104 -8.09 8.34 3.05
N CYS A 105 -8.00 7.19 3.72
CA CYS A 105 -7.00 6.93 4.75
C CYS A 105 -5.79 6.17 4.21
N LEU A 106 -6.02 5.28 3.23
CA LEU A 106 -5.05 4.35 2.67
C LEU A 106 -4.90 4.52 1.14
N GLY A 107 -5.36 5.61 0.52
CA GLY A 107 -5.11 5.94 -0.90
C GLY A 107 -5.62 4.95 -1.97
N VAL A 108 -6.11 3.77 -1.61
CA VAL A 108 -6.50 2.67 -2.51
C VAL A 108 -7.82 2.06 -2.05
N ALA A 109 -8.51 1.34 -2.93
CA ALA A 109 -9.72 0.59 -2.54
C ALA A 109 -9.36 -0.71 -1.79
N PRO A 110 -10.25 -1.26 -0.93
CA PRO A 110 -10.04 -2.51 -0.20
C PRO A 110 -9.65 -3.68 -1.11
N ARG A 111 -10.29 -3.81 -2.27
CA ARG A 111 -9.97 -4.85 -3.27
C ARG A 111 -8.55 -4.70 -3.82
N THR A 112 -8.08 -3.47 -3.99
CA THR A 112 -6.70 -3.21 -4.45
C THR A 112 -5.70 -3.56 -3.35
N TYR A 113 -6.01 -3.19 -2.10
CA TYR A 113 -5.21 -3.55 -0.94
C TYR A 113 -5.09 -5.08 -0.79
N ALA A 114 -6.21 -5.80 -0.84
CA ALA A 114 -6.25 -7.26 -0.80
C ALA A 114 -5.38 -7.90 -1.90
N ARG A 115 -5.44 -7.38 -3.14
CA ARG A 115 -4.59 -7.85 -4.23
C ARG A 115 -3.11 -7.60 -3.95
N LEU A 116 -2.74 -6.47 -3.36
CA LEU A 116 -1.35 -6.18 -2.97
C LEU A 116 -0.85 -7.14 -1.90
N VAL A 117 -1.67 -7.42 -0.87
CA VAL A 117 -1.33 -8.41 0.16
C VAL A 117 -1.12 -9.80 -0.45
N ARG A 118 -2.03 -10.23 -1.35
CA ARG A 118 -1.90 -11.52 -2.05
C ARG A 118 -0.62 -11.59 -2.89
N PHE A 119 -0.35 -10.54 -3.66
CA PHE A 119 0.88 -10.41 -4.45
C PHE A 119 2.12 -10.53 -3.58
N GLN A 120 2.17 -9.80 -2.47
CA GLN A 120 3.33 -9.79 -1.57
C GLN A 120 3.61 -11.17 -0.98
N ARG A 121 2.58 -11.83 -0.45
CA ARG A 121 2.72 -13.17 0.13
C ARG A 121 3.25 -14.17 -0.90
N ALA A 122 2.66 -14.15 -2.11
CA ALA A 122 3.11 -14.99 -3.21
C ALA A 122 4.54 -14.66 -3.65
N ALA A 123 4.92 -13.38 -3.70
CA ALA A 123 6.26 -12.96 -4.06
C ALA A 123 7.31 -13.44 -3.05
N CYS A 124 7.00 -13.40 -1.74
CA CYS A 124 7.85 -13.99 -0.70
C CYS A 124 7.99 -15.50 -0.88
N ALA A 125 6.89 -16.23 -1.09
CA ALA A 125 6.95 -17.68 -1.29
C ALA A 125 7.76 -18.08 -2.53
N ILE A 126 7.65 -17.31 -3.62
CA ILE A 126 8.47 -17.51 -4.83
C ILE A 126 9.96 -17.29 -4.54
N ALA A 127 10.28 -16.22 -3.80
CA ALA A 127 11.66 -15.93 -3.41
C ALA A 127 12.25 -16.99 -2.47
N ASP A 128 11.41 -17.62 -1.64
CA ASP A 128 11.77 -18.75 -0.80
C ASP A 128 11.88 -20.08 -1.60
N GLY A 129 11.71 -20.03 -2.92
CA GLY A 129 11.93 -21.16 -3.84
C GLY A 129 10.70 -22.03 -4.12
N MET A 130 9.53 -21.70 -3.56
CA MET A 130 8.31 -22.49 -3.73
C MET A 130 7.93 -22.64 -5.22
N PRO A 131 7.58 -23.84 -5.70
CA PRO A 131 7.10 -24.06 -7.07
C PRO A 131 5.93 -23.14 -7.45
N LEU A 132 5.95 -22.53 -8.63
CA LEU A 132 4.94 -21.52 -9.03
C LEU A 132 3.50 -22.06 -9.01
N ALA A 133 3.30 -23.33 -9.38
CA ALA A 133 2.00 -23.98 -9.33
C ALA A 133 1.50 -24.13 -7.88
N GLN A 134 2.40 -24.47 -6.95
CA GLN A 134 2.09 -24.57 -5.52
C GLN A 134 1.80 -23.19 -4.92
N VAL A 135 2.57 -22.15 -5.28
CA VAL A 135 2.29 -20.77 -4.87
C VAL A 135 0.89 -20.36 -5.30
N ALA A 136 0.50 -20.64 -6.55
CA ALA A 136 -0.83 -20.29 -7.04
C ALA A 136 -1.94 -20.95 -6.19
N ALA A 137 -1.83 -22.25 -5.92
CA ALA A 137 -2.80 -23.01 -5.15
C ALA A 137 -2.88 -22.57 -3.68
N GLU A 138 -1.75 -22.29 -3.03
CA GLU A 138 -1.70 -21.96 -1.60
C GLU A 138 -2.00 -20.48 -1.30
N HIS A 139 -1.89 -19.59 -2.29
CA HIS A 139 -1.99 -18.14 -2.10
C HIS A 139 -3.25 -17.53 -2.74
N GLY A 140 -4.29 -18.32 -2.97
CA GLY A 140 -5.60 -17.81 -3.40
C GLY A 140 -5.67 -17.39 -4.87
N PHE A 141 -4.85 -17.98 -5.73
CA PHE A 141 -5.00 -17.85 -7.19
C PHE A 141 -5.73 -19.06 -7.75
N ALA A 142 -6.65 -18.83 -8.70
CA ALA A 142 -7.34 -19.91 -9.40
C ALA A 142 -6.37 -20.90 -10.08
N ASP A 143 -5.30 -20.37 -10.69
CA ASP A 143 -4.23 -21.15 -11.30
C ASP A 143 -2.97 -20.26 -11.50
N GLN A 144 -1.90 -20.84 -12.05
CA GLN A 144 -0.66 -20.12 -12.33
C GLN A 144 -0.81 -19.02 -13.42
N ALA A 145 -1.73 -19.19 -14.38
CA ALA A 145 -1.96 -18.19 -15.43
C ALA A 145 -2.69 -16.96 -14.86
N HIS A 146 -3.66 -17.17 -13.97
CA HIS A 146 -4.30 -16.14 -13.16
C HIS A 146 -3.28 -15.42 -12.27
N MET A 147 -2.40 -16.16 -11.58
CA MET A 147 -1.30 -15.55 -10.82
C MET A 147 -0.42 -14.66 -11.70
N THR A 148 -0.04 -15.14 -12.89
CA THR A 148 0.80 -14.38 -13.83
C THR A 148 0.13 -13.08 -14.29
N ARG A 149 -1.17 -13.12 -14.61
CA ARG A 149 -1.94 -11.90 -14.92
C ARG A 149 -1.95 -10.92 -13.74
N VAL A 150 -2.23 -11.40 -12.53
CA VAL A 150 -2.26 -10.54 -11.34
C VAL A 150 -0.90 -9.90 -11.06
N PHE A 151 0.19 -10.64 -11.23
CA PHE A 151 1.56 -10.13 -11.10
C PHE A 151 1.85 -9.03 -12.13
N GLY A 152 1.51 -9.26 -13.41
CA GLY A 152 1.64 -8.26 -14.47
C GLY A 152 0.82 -6.99 -14.18
N GLU A 153 -0.45 -7.14 -13.81
CA GLU A 153 -1.32 -6.02 -13.46
C GLU A 153 -0.88 -5.24 -12.21
N THR A 154 -0.18 -5.90 -11.29
CA THR A 154 0.20 -5.33 -9.99
C THR A 154 1.58 -4.68 -10.03
N ALA A 155 2.55 -5.34 -10.68
CA ALA A 155 3.98 -5.05 -10.55
C ALA A 155 4.72 -4.90 -11.89
N GLY A 156 4.07 -5.20 -13.02
CA GLY A 156 4.69 -5.22 -14.34
C GLY A 156 5.72 -6.35 -14.52
N VAL A 157 5.83 -7.30 -13.58
CA VAL A 157 6.77 -8.43 -13.63
C VAL A 157 6.02 -9.75 -13.58
N THR A 158 6.66 -10.84 -14.04
CA THR A 158 6.06 -12.18 -13.98
C THR A 158 6.58 -12.97 -12.77
N PRO A 159 5.82 -13.98 -12.28
CA PRO A 159 6.29 -14.87 -11.22
C PRO A 159 7.59 -15.61 -11.57
N ARG A 160 7.78 -15.97 -12.85
CA ARG A 160 9.01 -16.61 -13.34
C ARG A 160 10.21 -15.68 -13.23
N HIS A 161 10.07 -14.43 -13.68
CA HIS A 161 11.14 -13.43 -13.56
C HIS A 161 11.59 -13.22 -12.11
N LEU A 162 10.63 -13.23 -11.17
CA LEU A 162 10.91 -13.15 -9.74
C LEU A 162 11.71 -14.36 -9.22
N ARG A 163 11.37 -15.57 -9.69
CA ARG A 163 12.04 -16.82 -9.33
C ARG A 163 13.48 -16.87 -9.84
N ASP A 164 13.72 -16.38 -11.05
CA ASP A 164 15.00 -16.51 -11.75
C ASP A 164 16.06 -15.47 -11.32
N GLY A 165 15.83 -14.76 -10.19
CA GLY A 165 16.81 -13.85 -9.58
C GLY A 165 16.43 -12.37 -9.60
N GLY A 166 15.26 -11.99 -10.13
CA GLY A 166 14.70 -10.65 -9.95
C GLY A 166 14.18 -10.48 -8.52
N GLY A 167 15.07 -10.37 -7.51
CA GLY A 167 14.72 -10.53 -6.10
C GLY A 167 13.45 -9.81 -5.64
N ALA A 168 12.69 -10.42 -4.72
CA ALA A 168 11.39 -9.92 -4.23
C ALA A 168 11.41 -8.45 -3.77
N ALA A 169 12.53 -7.99 -3.23
CA ALA A 169 12.71 -6.59 -2.87
C ALA A 169 12.69 -5.64 -4.09
N ALA A 170 13.22 -6.05 -5.24
CA ALA A 170 13.17 -5.28 -6.49
C ALA A 170 11.76 -5.27 -7.11
N ALA A 171 11.06 -6.40 -7.08
CA ALA A 171 9.67 -6.49 -7.54
C ALA A 171 8.71 -5.70 -6.64
N LEU A 172 8.89 -5.73 -5.31
CA LEU A 172 8.13 -4.89 -4.39
C LEU A 172 8.44 -3.40 -4.64
N ARG A 173 9.71 -3.02 -4.89
CA ARG A 173 10.06 -1.66 -5.32
C ARG A 173 9.39 -1.26 -6.65
N SER A 174 9.25 -2.18 -7.61
CA SER A 174 8.61 -1.89 -8.91
C SER A 174 7.09 -1.73 -8.81
N VAL A 175 6.41 -2.47 -7.92
CA VAL A 175 4.98 -2.27 -7.59
C VAL A 175 4.71 -0.82 -7.18
N PHE A 176 5.60 -0.25 -6.36
CA PHE A 176 5.47 1.13 -5.89
C PHE A 176 5.87 2.16 -6.96
N ALA A 177 6.82 1.84 -7.85
CA ALA A 177 7.22 2.73 -8.95
C ALA A 177 6.17 2.79 -10.08
N HIS A 178 5.52 1.67 -10.44
CA HIS A 178 4.65 1.57 -11.61
C HIS A 178 3.22 2.10 -11.37
N ARG A 179 2.74 2.10 -10.12
CA ARG A 179 1.38 2.54 -9.77
C ARG A 179 1.28 3.94 -9.16
N MET A 180 2.42 4.63 -8.96
CA MET A 180 2.50 6.05 -8.60
C MET A 180 2.41 7.02 -9.80
N ALA A 181 1.93 6.56 -10.97
CA ALA A 181 1.47 7.46 -12.02
C ALA A 181 0.15 8.13 -11.59
N MET A 182 0.30 9.33 -11.03
CA MET A 182 -0.66 10.41 -10.74
C MET A 182 -2.18 10.09 -10.89
N PRO A 183 -3.01 10.33 -9.85
CA PRO A 183 -4.45 10.34 -10.03
C PRO A 183 -4.87 11.43 -11.05
N PRO A 184 -5.85 11.17 -11.94
CA PRO A 184 -6.29 12.07 -13.01
C PRO A 184 -6.88 13.41 -12.55
N ALA A 185 -7.00 13.66 -11.24
CA ALA A 185 -7.44 14.93 -10.67
C ALA A 185 -6.42 16.08 -10.86
N LEU A 186 -5.25 15.82 -11.48
CA LEU A 186 -4.17 16.77 -11.72
C LEU A 186 -3.78 16.90 -13.21
N ARG A 187 -4.73 16.71 -14.15
CA ARG A 187 -4.49 16.92 -15.60
C ARG A 187 -5.09 18.20 -16.21
N LEU A 188 -5.76 19.05 -15.44
CA LEU A 188 -6.27 20.34 -15.94
C LEU A 188 -5.98 21.45 -14.93
N ALA A 189 -4.82 22.06 -15.09
CA ALA A 189 -4.51 23.44 -14.73
C ALA A 189 -3.20 23.80 -15.49
N ALA A 190 -3.35 23.95 -16.80
CA ALA A 190 -2.45 24.76 -17.61
C ALA A 190 -3.05 26.17 -17.68
#